data_AF-A0A2M6ZZF4-F1
#
_entry.id   AF-A0A2M6ZZF4-F1
#
_cell.length_a   1.000
_cell.length_b   1.000
_cell.length_c   1.000
_cell.angle_alpha   90.00
_cell.angle_beta   90.00
_cell.angle_gamma   90.00
#
_symmetry.space_group_name_H-M   'P 1'
#
loop_
_entity.id
_entity.type
_entity.pdbx_description
1 polymer ?
#
loop_
_entity_poly.entity_id
_entity_poly.type
_entity_poly.pdbx_seq_one_letter_code
_entity_poly.pdbx_strand_id
1 'polypeptide(L)'
;MKPCIIRHDMIYDFHTPSSLSDGALSPLGLTHRAIKSGYHTITITDHIGIGQLERFITGVSRAHWPPPAGRACKTDTAAGMTG
;
A
#
# COMPACT_ATOMS: atom_id res chain seq x y z
N MET A 1 5.14 32.71 0.80
CA MET A 1 4.55 31.53 0.12
C MET A 1 4.86 30.32 0.99
N LYS A 2 3.84 29.65 1.56
CA LYS A 2 4.03 28.48 2.42
C LYS A 2 4.03 27.23 1.53
N PRO A 3 4.94 26.25 1.73
CA PRO A 3 4.87 25.01 0.96
C PRO A 3 3.56 24.30 1.31
N CYS A 4 2.77 23.96 0.28
CA CYS A 4 1.65 23.06 0.41
C CYS A 4 2.20 21.67 0.71
N ILE A 5 2.37 21.36 2.00
CA ILE A 5 2.67 20.00 2.44
C ILE A 5 1.36 19.23 2.28
N ILE A 6 1.16 18.62 1.11
CA ILE A 6 0.12 17.60 0.92
C ILE A 6 0.55 16.41 1.78
N ARG A 7 0.13 16.38 3.05
CA ARG A 7 0.16 15.13 3.82
C ARG A 7 -1.04 14.33 3.33
N HIS A 8 -0.80 13.41 2.39
CA HIS A 8 -1.73 12.29 2.25
C HIS A 8 -1.77 11.61 3.62
N ASP A 9 -2.97 11.40 4.17
CA ASP A 9 -3.13 10.59 5.38
C ASP A 9 -2.51 9.22 5.10
N MET A 10 -1.36 8.96 5.72
CA MET A 10 -0.63 7.73 5.52
C MET A 10 -1.33 6.64 6.31
N ILE A 11 -2.00 5.73 5.60
CA ILE A 11 -2.71 4.62 6.24
C ILE A 11 -1.72 3.49 6.50
N TYR A 12 -1.65 3.08 7.76
CA TYR A 12 -0.89 1.95 8.24
C TYR A 12 -1.85 0.92 8.83
N ASP A 13 -1.77 -0.31 8.33
CA ASP A 13 -2.51 -1.44 8.87
C ASP A 13 -1.52 -2.48 9.39
N PHE A 14 -1.73 -2.92 10.63
CA PHE A 14 -0.84 -3.82 11.33
C PHE A 14 -1.47 -5.16 11.70
N HIS A 15 -2.73 -5.40 11.32
CA HIS A 15 -3.46 -6.56 11.82
C HIS A 15 -4.54 -7.03 10.86
N THR A 16 -4.12 -7.50 9.68
CA THR A 16 -5.03 -8.09 8.71
C THR A 16 -4.67 -9.55 8.43
N PRO A 17 -5.55 -10.51 8.73
CA PRO A 17 -5.38 -11.90 8.33
C PRO A 17 -5.62 -12.08 6.83
N SER A 18 -4.87 -13.00 6.21
CA SER A 18 -5.09 -13.50 4.86
C SER A 18 -5.87 -14.80 4.86
N SER A 19 -6.21 -15.31 3.67
CA SER A 19 -6.86 -16.60 3.49
C SER A 19 -6.08 -17.80 4.02
N LEU A 20 -4.82 -17.64 4.43
CA LEU A 20 -4.07 -18.68 5.12
C LEU A 20 -4.38 -18.77 6.62
N SER A 21 -5.14 -17.81 7.13
CA SER A 21 -5.47 -17.65 8.55
C SER A 21 -6.84 -17.00 8.68
N ASP A 22 -7.87 -17.58 8.07
CA ASP A 22 -9.28 -17.16 8.10
C ASP A 22 -9.69 -15.85 7.40
N GLY A 23 -8.74 -15.08 6.86
CA GLY A 23 -9.02 -13.89 6.08
C GLY A 23 -9.69 -14.16 4.73
N ALA A 24 -10.37 -13.15 4.17
CA ALA A 24 -11.08 -13.30 2.89
C ALA A 24 -10.18 -13.25 1.64
N LEU A 25 -9.03 -12.58 1.73
CA LEU A 25 -8.14 -12.34 0.59
C LEU A 25 -6.82 -13.10 0.77
N SER A 26 -6.28 -13.62 -0.32
CA SER A 26 -4.91 -14.17 -0.31
C SER A 26 -3.89 -13.08 0.03
N PRO A 27 -2.67 -13.43 0.47
CA PRO A 27 -1.63 -12.46 0.78
C PRO A 27 -1.39 -11.47 -0.38
N LEU A 28 -1.32 -11.98 -1.62
CA LEU A 28 -1.17 -11.14 -2.81
C LEU A 28 -2.41 -10.24 -3.05
N GLY A 29 -3.61 -10.77 -2.78
CA GLY A 29 -4.86 -10.00 -2.87
C GLY A 29 -4.91 -8.85 -1.86
N LEU A 30 -4.40 -9.07 -0.64
CA LEU A 30 -4.24 -8.04 0.37
C LEU A 30 -3.25 -6.96 -0.08
N THR A 31 -2.07 -7.35 -0.56
CA THR A 31 -1.08 -6.39 -1.03
C THR A 31 -1.61 -5.56 -2.21
N HIS A 32 -2.28 -6.19 -3.16
CA HIS A 32 -2.87 -5.48 -4.29
C HIS A 32 -3.99 -4.52 -3.84
N ARG A 33 -4.86 -4.94 -2.92
CA ARG A 33 -5.89 -4.08 -2.33
C ARG A 33 -5.25 -2.88 -1.60
N ALA A 34 -4.20 -3.11 -0.83
CA ALA A 34 -3.48 -2.08 -0.09
C ALA A 34 -2.87 -1.03 -1.05
N ILE A 35 -2.21 -1.49 -2.12
CA ILE A 35 -1.68 -0.62 -3.18
C ILE A 35 -2.80 0.21 -3.82
N LYS A 36 -3.90 -0.43 -4.23
CA LYS A 36 -5.03 0.26 -4.88
C LYS A 36 -5.73 1.26 -3.94
N SER A 37 -5.71 0.99 -2.63
CA SER A 37 -6.34 1.82 -1.61
C SER A 37 -5.42 2.90 -1.04
N GLY A 38 -4.16 2.97 -1.47
CA GLY A 38 -3.20 4.00 -1.06
C GLY A 38 -2.60 3.80 0.33
N TYR A 39 -2.52 2.56 0.82
CA TYR A 39 -1.90 2.26 2.11
C TYR A 39 -0.39 2.53 2.00
N HIS A 40 0.17 3.15 3.04
CA HIS A 40 1.62 3.31 3.15
C HIS A 40 2.28 2.05 3.70
N THR A 41 1.57 1.26 4.52
CA THR A 41 2.05 0.00 5.09
C THR A 41 0.87 -0.92 5.38
N ILE A 42 1.06 -2.21 5.11
CA ILE A 42 0.15 -3.27 5.54
C ILE A 42 0.98 -4.41 6.14
N THR A 43 0.50 -4.96 7.25
CA THR A 43 1.05 -6.17 7.88
C THR A 43 0.01 -7.27 7.74
N ILE A 44 0.48 -8.45 7.33
CA ILE A 44 -0.34 -9.64 7.19
C ILE A 44 -0.03 -10.57 8.36
N THR A 45 -1.04 -10.89 9.16
CA THR A 45 -0.89 -11.69 10.39
C THR A 45 -1.59 -13.03 10.23
N ASP A 46 -0.85 -14.05 9.79
CA ASP A 46 -1.39 -15.38 9.54
C ASP A 46 -0.93 -16.44 10.54
N HIS A 47 -1.82 -17.36 10.91
CA HIS A 47 -1.55 -18.65 11.55
C HIS A 47 -0.92 -19.68 10.58
N ILE A 48 0.17 -19.30 9.90
CA ILE A 48 0.85 -20.19 8.94
C ILE A 48 1.86 -21.12 9.62
N GLY A 49 1.87 -22.38 9.16
CA GLY A 49 2.94 -23.32 9.48
C GLY A 49 4.20 -23.08 8.63
N ILE A 50 5.36 -23.54 9.11
CA ILE A 50 6.67 -23.35 8.45
C ILE A 50 6.66 -23.82 6.98
N GLY A 51 5.94 -24.91 6.68
CA GLY A 51 5.86 -25.45 5.32
C GLY A 51 5.18 -24.54 4.28
N GLN A 52 4.48 -23.49 4.70
CA GLN A 52 3.87 -22.50 3.80
C GLN A 52 4.60 -21.16 3.76
N LEU A 53 5.63 -20.99 4.61
CA LEU A 53 6.33 -19.72 4.78
C LEU A 53 7.06 -19.28 3.51
N GLU A 54 7.74 -20.19 2.82
CA GLU A 54 8.45 -19.88 1.57
C GLU A 54 7.51 -19.38 0.47
N ARG A 55 6.37 -20.06 0.30
CA ARG A 55 5.33 -19.66 -0.65
C ARG A 55 4.74 -18.31 -0.31
N PHE A 56 4.52 -18.05 0.99
CA PHE A 56 4.06 -16.76 1.49
C PHE A 56 5.05 -15.65 1.13
N ILE A 57 6.32 -15.78 1.55
CA ILE A 57 7.38 -14.80 1.30
C ILE A 57 7.50 -14.52 -0.20
N THR A 58 7.59 -15.56 -1.02
CA THR A 58 7.69 -15.41 -2.48
C THR A 58 6.50 -14.64 -3.07
N GLY A 59 5.29 -14.89 -2.55
CA GLY A 59 4.07 -14.21 -3.00
C GLY A 59 4.07 -12.72 -2.70
N VAL A 60 4.41 -12.32 -1.46
CA VAL A 60 4.48 -10.91 -1.07
C VAL A 60 5.70 -10.19 -1.66
N SER A 61 6.85 -10.84 -1.79
CA SER A 61 8.05 -10.23 -2.38
C SER A 61 7.91 -9.92 -3.88
N ARG A 62 6.98 -10.58 -4.59
CA ARG A 62 6.66 -10.28 -5.99
C ARG A 62 5.76 -9.06 -6.16
N ALA A 63 5.10 -8.60 -5.09
CA ALA A 63 4.35 -7.37 -5.16
C ALA A 63 5.35 -6.22 -5.32
N HIS A 64 5.13 -5.36 -6.33
CA HIS A 64 5.87 -4.12 -6.47
C HIS A 64 5.45 -3.16 -5.34
N TRP A 65 6.11 -3.30 -4.21
CA TRP A 65 5.93 -2.53 -2.98
C TRP A 65 7.27 -1.88 -2.60
N PRO A 66 7.32 -0.63 -2.10
CA PRO A 66 6.20 0.26 -1.74
C PRO A 66 5.45 0.83 -2.95
N PRO A 67 4.16 1.19 -2.82
CA PRO A 67 3.44 1.85 -3.89
C PRO A 67 4.15 3.17 -4.21
N PRO A 68 4.17 3.61 -5.49
CA PRO A 68 4.70 4.93 -5.82
C PRO A 68 3.99 5.95 -4.95
N ALA A 69 4.76 6.72 -4.18
CA ALA A 69 4.23 7.75 -3.29
C ALA A 69 3.22 8.59 -4.08
N GLY A 70 1.97 8.59 -3.61
CA GLY A 70 0.85 9.22 -4.31
C GLY A 70 1.24 10.62 -4.78
N ARG A 71 1.07 10.86 -6.09
CA ARG A 71 1.24 12.12 -6.82
C ARG A 71 1.69 13.28 -5.92
N ALA A 72 2.99 13.55 -5.92
CA ALA A 72 3.49 14.86 -5.54
C ALA A 72 2.63 15.92 -6.24
N CYS A 73 2.17 16.90 -5.46
CA CYS A 73 1.45 18.09 -5.89
C CYS A 73 1.69 18.38 -7.38
N LYS A 74 0.67 18.18 -8.23
CA LYS A 74 0.71 18.82 -9.55
C LYS A 74 0.82 20.30 -9.22
N THR A 75 1.97 20.91 -9.46
CA THR A 75 2.05 22.37 -9.52
C THR A 75 0.93 22.78 -10.45
N ASP A 76 -0.06 23.49 -9.94
CA ASP A 76 -1.10 24.06 -10.78
C ASP A 76 -0.37 24.81 -11.89
N THR A 77 -0.49 24.27 -13.11
CA THR A 77 -0.23 25.01 -14.33
C THR A 77 -1.26 26.13 -14.35
N ALA A 78 -0.97 27.22 -13.64
CA ALA A 78 -1.49 28.55 -13.92
C ALA A 78 -0.40 29.30 -14.70
N ALA A 79 -0.01 28.70 -15.83
CA ALA A 79 0.49 29.49 -16.94
C ALA A 79 -0.68 30.35 -17.43
N GLY A 80 -0.56 31.66 -17.32
CA GLY A 80 -1.34 32.62 -18.09
C GLY A 80 -2.57 33.20 -17.41
N MET A 81 -2.37 34.18 -16.52
CA MET A 81 -3.26 35.35 -16.47
C MET A 81 -2.38 36.61 -16.36
N THR A 82 -1.92 37.07 -17.52
CA THR A 82 -1.57 38.46 -17.77
C THR A 82 -2.85 39.31 -17.67
N GLY A 83 -2.79 40.43 -16.96
CA GLY A 83 -3.86 41.42 -16.84
C GLY A 83 -3.68 42.28 -15.62
#